data_AF-A0A314YNI4-F1
#
_entry.id   AF-A0A314YNI4-F1
#
_cell.length_a   1.000
_cell.length_b   1.000
_cell.length_c   1.000
_cell.angle_alpha   90.00
_cell.angle_beta   90.00
_cell.angle_gamma   90.00
#
_symmetry.space_group_name_H-M   'P 1'
#
loop_
_entity.id
_entity.type
_entity.pdbx_description
1 polymer ?
#
loop_
_entity_poly.entity_id
_entity_poly.type
_entity_poly.pdbx_seq_one_letter_code
_entity_poly.pdbx_strand_id
1 'polypeptide(L)'
;MSCFSKLGSHGSTVIVTTRSANVASITETNPNLRCNLDTLQEDECWSILKDRAFPNYGNAPITAHLETIGRQIAKRCGGCTISGKGM
;
A
#
# COMPACT_ATOMS: atom_id res chain seq x y z
N MET A 1 -0.04 -27.58 2.29
CA MET A 1 -0.60 -26.53 1.41
C MET A 1 -2.01 -26.89 0.91
N SER A 2 -2.94 -27.30 1.78
CA SER A 2 -4.23 -27.92 1.38
C SER A 2 -5.48 -27.04 1.61
N CYS A 3 -5.32 -25.79 2.07
CA CYS A 3 -6.47 -24.94 2.38
C CYS A 3 -6.94 -24.09 1.18
N PHE A 4 -6.03 -23.70 0.28
CA PHE A 4 -6.38 -22.88 -0.90
C PHE A 4 -7.22 -23.61 -1.94
N SER A 5 -7.13 -24.94 -2.02
CA SER A 5 -7.95 -25.75 -2.93
C SER A 5 -9.45 -25.67 -2.64
N LYS A 6 -9.84 -25.16 -1.47
CA LYS A 6 -11.25 -24.91 -1.10
C LYS A 6 -11.73 -23.49 -1.45
N LEU A 7 -10.82 -22.57 -1.79
CA LEU A 7 -11.14 -21.17 -2.09
C LEU A 7 -11.48 -20.92 -3.57
N GLY A 8 -11.16 -21.85 -4.47
CA GLY A 8 -11.35 -21.68 -5.91
C GLY A 8 -12.28 -22.71 -6.52
N SER A 9 -13.25 -22.25 -7.30
CA SER A 9 -13.92 -23.09 -8.31
C SER A 9 -13.10 -23.10 -9.60
N HIS A 10 -13.42 -24.00 -10.54
CA HIS A 10 -12.71 -24.08 -11.82
C HIS A 10 -12.75 -22.71 -12.53
N GLY A 11 -11.59 -22.09 -12.75
CA GLY A 11 -11.44 -20.76 -13.36
C GLY A 11 -11.27 -19.59 -12.38
N SER A 12 -11.32 -19.81 -11.07
CA SER A 12 -11.04 -18.76 -10.07
C SER A 12 -9.55 -18.44 -9.98
N THR A 13 -9.21 -17.17 -9.76
CA THR A 13 -7.84 -16.70 -9.46
C THR A 13 -7.78 -16.19 -8.02
N VAL A 14 -6.79 -16.65 -7.25
CA VAL A 14 -6.55 -16.23 -5.86
C VAL A 14 -5.33 -15.31 -5.83
N ILE A 15 -5.49 -14.12 -5.25
CA ILE A 15 -4.38 -13.19 -4.99
C ILE A 15 -4.03 -13.27 -3.50
N VAL A 16 -2.77 -13.56 -3.20
CA VAL A 16 -2.26 -13.63 -1.83
C VAL A 16 -1.43 -12.39 -1.53
N THR A 17 -1.84 -11.61 -0.52
CA THR A 17 -1.06 -10.48 0.00
C THR A 17 -0.41 -10.87 1.32
N THR A 18 0.91 -10.71 1.45
CA THR A 18 1.63 -11.02 2.68
C THR A 18 2.82 -10.08 2.87
N ARG A 19 3.17 -9.77 4.13
CA ARG A 19 4.41 -9.03 4.47
C ARG A 19 5.64 -9.93 4.54
N SER A 20 5.46 -11.26 4.53
CA SER A 20 6.57 -12.22 4.65
C SER A 20 6.98 -12.74 3.28
N ALA A 21 8.21 -12.41 2.87
CA ALA A 21 8.80 -12.93 1.63
C ALA A 21 8.88 -14.47 1.61
N ASN A 22 9.04 -15.09 2.79
CA ASN A 22 9.04 -16.55 2.94
C ASN A 22 7.63 -17.12 2.66
N VAL A 23 6.58 -16.53 3.27
CA VAL A 23 5.20 -16.95 3.00
C VAL A 23 4.87 -16.78 1.52
N ALA A 24 5.26 -15.66 0.90
CA ALA A 24 5.06 -15.42 -0.53
C ALA A 24 5.69 -16.55 -1.37
N SER A 25 6.94 -16.92 -1.07
CA SER A 25 7.66 -17.98 -1.80
C SER A 25 7.05 -19.37 -1.61
N ILE A 26 6.49 -19.66 -0.43
CA ILE A 26 5.80 -20.93 -0.18
C ILE A 26 4.46 -20.97 -0.94
N THR A 27 3.76 -19.83 -1.05
CA THR A 27 2.41 -19.75 -1.64
C THR A 27 2.39 -19.51 -3.14
N GLU A 28 3.49 -19.06 -3.75
CA GLU A 28 3.53 -18.77 -5.17
C GLU A 28 3.43 -20.06 -6.00
N THR A 29 2.59 -20.03 -7.02
CA THR A 29 2.47 -21.14 -8.00
C THR A 29 3.33 -20.89 -9.23
N ASN A 30 3.65 -19.63 -9.51
CA ASN A 30 4.52 -19.20 -10.60
C ASN A 30 5.30 -17.95 -10.16
N PRO A 31 6.65 -17.99 -10.13
CA PRO A 31 7.48 -16.84 -9.77
C PRO A 31 7.25 -15.58 -10.63
N ASN A 32 6.80 -15.74 -11.87
CA ASN A 32 6.49 -14.60 -12.76
C ASN A 32 5.23 -13.83 -12.32
N LEU A 33 4.40 -14.42 -11.47
CA LEU A 33 3.20 -13.77 -10.91
C LEU A 33 3.50 -13.08 -9.57
N ARG A 34 4.74 -13.16 -9.08
CA ARG A 34 5.13 -12.50 -7.84
C ARG A 34 5.29 -11.01 -8.04
N CYS A 35 4.46 -10.25 -7.33
CA CYS A 35 4.56 -8.80 -7.24
C CYS A 35 5.22 -8.40 -5.92
N ASN A 36 6.46 -7.92 -5.97
CA ASN A 36 7.06 -7.26 -4.82
C ASN A 36 6.59 -5.80 -4.81
N LEU A 37 5.91 -5.40 -3.74
CA LEU A 37 5.49 -4.01 -3.55
C LEU A 37 6.63 -3.23 -2.92
N ASP A 38 7.08 -2.20 -3.62
CA ASP A 38 8.05 -1.24 -3.11
C ASP A 38 7.35 -0.12 -2.32
N THR A 39 8.13 0.59 -1.53
CA THR A 39 7.66 1.81 -0.84
C THR A 39 7.47 2.94 -1.85
N LEU A 40 6.34 3.65 -1.73
CA LEU A 40 6.12 4.89 -2.47
C LEU A 40 7.13 5.97 -2.08
N GLN A 41 7.44 6.84 -3.02
CA GLN A 41 8.25 8.04 -2.75
C GLN A 41 7.45 9.02 -1.87
N GLU A 42 8.15 9.90 -1.14
CA GLU A 42 7.54 10.88 -0.24
C GLU A 42 6.50 11.76 -0.96
N ASP A 43 6.82 12.20 -2.18
CA ASP A 43 5.92 13.03 -2.98
C ASP A 43 4.66 12.27 -3.45
N GLU A 44 4.79 10.98 -3.77
CA GLU A 44 3.64 10.13 -4.13
C GLU A 44 2.76 9.89 -2.91
N CYS A 45 3.35 9.59 -1.75
CA CYS A 45 2.64 9.51 -0.47
C CYS A 45 1.91 10.82 -0.16
N TRP A 46 2.57 11.96 -0.35
CA TRP A 46 1.95 13.27 -0.13
C TRP A 46 0.78 13.51 -1.09
N SER A 47 0.93 13.18 -2.37
CA SER A 47 -0.15 13.31 -3.36
C SER A 47 -1.39 12.51 -2.97
N ILE A 48 -1.21 11.25 -2.55
CA ILE A 48 -2.32 10.39 -2.09
C ILE A 48 -2.96 10.94 -0.81
N LEU A 49 -2.13 11.37 0.15
CA LEU A 49 -2.63 11.96 1.40
C LEU A 49 -3.42 13.25 1.15
N LYS A 50 -2.91 14.11 0.26
CA LYS A 50 -3.54 15.36 -0.14
C LYS A 50 -4.90 15.11 -0.78
N ASP A 51 -4.97 14.19 -1.73
CA ASP A 51 -6.20 13.81 -2.41
C ASP A 51 -7.27 13.29 -1.43
N ARG A 52 -6.86 12.43 -0.48
CA ARG A 52 -7.77 11.87 0.53
C ARG A 52 -8.21 12.86 1.61
N ALA A 53 -7.32 13.73 2.06
CA ALA A 53 -7.59 14.68 3.14
C ALA A 53 -8.44 15.87 2.65
N PHE A 54 -8.33 16.22 1.36
CA PHE A 54 -9.00 17.38 0.79
C PHE A 54 -9.77 17.03 -0.50
N PRO A 55 -10.75 16.10 -0.46
CA PRO A 55 -11.43 15.56 -1.65
C PRO A 55 -12.21 16.60 -2.46
N ASN A 56 -12.60 17.71 -1.81
CA ASN A 56 -13.37 18.80 -2.44
C ASN A 56 -12.51 20.03 -2.77
N TYR A 57 -11.21 20.01 -2.48
CA TYR A 57 -10.34 21.16 -2.77
C TYR A 57 -9.85 21.17 -4.22
N GLY A 58 -9.85 20.05 -4.94
CA GLY A 58 -9.29 20.02 -6.30
C GLY A 58 -7.89 20.63 -6.34
N ASN A 59 -7.70 21.66 -7.17
CA ASN A 59 -6.44 22.45 -7.25
C ASN A 59 -6.42 23.68 -6.34
N ALA A 60 -7.41 23.88 -5.46
CA ALA A 60 -7.43 25.02 -4.56
C ALA A 60 -6.20 24.99 -3.63
N PRO A 61 -5.52 26.12 -3.47
CA PRO A 61 -4.27 26.17 -2.73
C PRO A 61 -4.50 25.82 -1.26
N ILE A 62 -3.76 24.83 -0.78
CA ILE A 62 -3.66 24.50 0.64
C ILE A 62 -2.74 25.54 1.28
N THR A 63 -3.00 25.91 2.53
CA THR A 63 -2.11 26.81 3.25
C THR A 63 -0.72 26.19 3.39
N ALA A 64 0.34 26.99 3.29
CA ALA A 64 1.72 26.52 3.39
C ALA A 64 2.00 25.74 4.69
N HIS A 65 1.32 26.10 5.77
CA HIS A 65 1.38 25.40 7.06
C HIS A 65 0.84 23.96 6.97
N LEU A 66 -0.33 23.77 6.35
CA LEU A 66 -0.93 22.45 6.18
C LEU A 66 -0.15 21.59 5.19
N GLU A 67 0.42 22.18 4.13
CA GLU A 67 1.31 21.46 3.23
C GLU A 67 2.58 20.97 3.95
N THR A 68 3.19 21.82 4.79
CA THR A 68 4.36 21.44 5.59
C THR A 68 4.05 20.26 6.51
N ILE A 69 2.93 20.31 7.24
CA ILE A 69 2.49 19.22 8.11
C ILE A 69 2.23 17.95 7.28
N GLY A 70 1.50 18.08 6.18
CA GLY A 70 1.15 16.98 5.30
C GLY A 70 2.37 16.24 4.73
N ARG A 71 3.41 16.97 4.33
CA ARG A 71 4.69 16.40 3.89
C ARG A 71 5.44 15.71 5.03
N GLN A 72 5.44 16.26 6.24
CA GLN A 72 6.02 15.58 7.41
C GLN A 72 5.29 14.26 7.72
N ILE A 73 3.97 14.22 7.55
CA ILE A 73 3.17 12.99 7.69
C ILE A 73 3.55 12.01 6.58
N ALA A 74 3.60 12.45 5.32
CA ALA A 74 3.99 11.63 4.17
C ALA A 74 5.38 10.99 4.37
N LYS A 75 6.35 11.77 4.85
CA LYS A 75 7.68 11.32 5.21
C LYS A 75 7.68 10.24 6.29
N ARG A 76 6.84 10.38 7.33
CA ARG A 76 6.68 9.37 8.39
C ARG A 76 5.99 8.10 7.91
N CYS A 77 5.09 8.23 6.93
CA CYS A 77 4.44 7.08 6.30
C CYS A 77 5.41 6.31 5.41
N GLY A 78 6.38 6.98 4.77
CA GLY A 78 7.53 6.32 4.11
C GLY A 78 7.14 5.20 3.14
N GLY A 79 6.03 5.36 2.42
CA GLY A 79 5.50 4.34 1.51
C GLY A 79 4.77 3.16 2.16
N CYS A 80 4.68 3.10 3.49
CA CYS A 80 3.88 2.12 4.21
C CYS A 80 2.58 2.75 4.69
N THR A 81 1.46 2.36 4.08
CA THR A 81 0.11 2.71 4.54
C THR A 81 -0.21 2.18 5.95
N ILE A 82 0.68 1.37 6.54
CA ILE A 82 0.56 0.81 7.89
C ILE A 82 1.77 1.17 8.78
N SER A 83 2.20 2.43 8.80
CA SER A 83 3.09 2.92 9.88
C SER A 83 2.27 3.24 11.14
N GLY A 84 1.62 2.21 11.68
CA GLY A 84 1.25 2.17 13.08
C GLY A 84 2.35 1.43 13.81
N LYS A 85 3.44 2.12 14.17
CA LYS A 85 4.19 1.71 15.37
C LYS A 85 3.24 1.98 16.55
N GLY A 86 2.34 1.03 16.79
CA GLY A 86 1.78 0.84 18.11
C GLY A 86 2.95 0.58 19.06
N MET A 87 2.94 1.32 20.16
CA MET A 87 3.78 1.05 21.32
C MET A 87 3.56 -0.38 21.82
#